data_AF-A0A853FV06-F1
#
_entry.id   AF-A0A853FV06-F1
#
_cell.length_a   1.000
_cell.length_b   1.000
_cell.length_c   1.000
_cell.angle_alpha   90.00
_cell.angle_beta   90.00
_cell.angle_gamma   90.00
#
_symmetry.space_group_name_H-M   'P 1'
#
loop_
_entity.id
_entity.type
_entity.pdbx_description
1 polymer ?
#
loop_
_entity_poly.entity_id
_entity_poly.type
_entity_poly.pdbx_seq_one_letter_code
_entity_poly.pdbx_strand_id
1 'polypeptide(L)' 'MSDNKTLNLMDLVPGMRVSLSDGAVAEVVENPQDGSWIICRYLSHPAMPNLVEAGEQPVFATDIEGIVQ' A
#
# COMPACT_ATOMS: atom_id res chain seq x y z
N MET A 1 6.88 12.46 24.26
CA MET A 1 6.82 12.89 22.84
C MET A 1 6.78 11.61 22.05
N SER A 2 5.60 11.26 21.55
CA SER A 2 5.47 10.14 20.63
C SER A 2 5.17 10.83 19.31
N ASP A 3 6.19 10.92 18.47
CA ASP A 3 6.05 11.31 17.07
C ASP A 3 5.21 10.21 16.39
N ASN A 4 3.91 10.21 16.67
CA ASN A 4 2.93 9.46 15.92
C ASN A 4 2.89 10.15 14.57
N LYS A 5 3.82 9.78 13.71
CA LYS A 5 3.91 10.27 12.34
C LYS A 5 2.72 9.66 11.64
N THR A 6 1.55 10.29 11.81
CA THR A 6 0.30 9.94 11.13
C THR A 6 0.66 9.88 9.66
N LEU A 7 0.75 8.67 9.15
CA LEU A 7 1.19 8.45 7.79
C LEU A 7 0.05 8.95 6.92
N ASN A 8 0.24 10.11 6.30
CA ASN A 8 -0.75 10.68 5.41
C ASN A 8 -0.76 9.84 4.14
N LEU A 9 -1.71 8.93 4.05
CA LEU A 9 -1.89 8.06 2.89
C LEU A 9 -2.20 8.88 1.61
N MET A 10 -2.65 10.13 1.76
CA MET A 10 -2.85 11.07 0.66
C MET A 10 -1.54 11.57 0.01
N ASP A 11 -0.42 11.51 0.74
CA ASP A 11 0.93 11.88 0.25
C ASP A 11 1.63 10.69 -0.45
N LEU A 12 0.98 9.53 -0.53
CA LEU A 12 1.51 8.39 -1.27
C LEU A 12 1.53 8.71 -2.76
N VAL A 13 2.72 8.65 -3.35
CA VAL A 13 2.93 8.86 -4.78
C VAL A 13 3.21 7.53 -5.50
N PRO A 14 2.87 7.43 -6.79
CA PRO A 14 3.24 6.30 -7.62
C PRO A 14 4.74 5.96 -7.53
N GLY A 15 5.06 4.67 -7.42
CA GLY A 15 6.41 4.14 -7.24
C GLY A 15 6.85 3.97 -5.79
N MET A 16 6.09 4.49 -4.81
CA MET A 16 6.36 4.20 -3.39
C MET A 16 5.97 2.77 -3.04
N ARG A 17 6.72 2.13 -2.15
CA ARG A 17 6.37 0.81 -1.64
C ARG A 17 5.72 0.94 -0.27
N VAL A 18 4.63 0.22 -0.07
CA VAL A 18 3.86 0.20 1.16
C VAL A 18 3.77 -1.23 1.69
N SER A 19 3.78 -1.35 3.01
CA SER A 19 3.52 -2.60 3.72
C SER A 19 2.06 -2.61 4.17
N LEU A 20 1.37 -3.70 3.87
CA LEU A 20 0.02 -3.96 4.33
C LEU A 20 0.04 -4.72 5.66
N SER A 21 -1.05 -4.66 6.40
CA SER A 21 -1.25 -5.33 7.70
C SER A 21 -1.18 -6.85 7.64
N ASP A 22 -1.38 -7.46 6.48
CA ASP A 22 -1.18 -8.89 6.26
C ASP A 22 0.32 -9.27 6.08
N GLY A 23 1.23 -8.28 6.11
CA GLY A 23 2.65 -8.47 5.80
C GLY A 23 2.94 -8.53 4.29
N ALA A 24 1.95 -8.25 3.45
CA ALA A 24 2.16 -8.07 2.03
C ALA A 24 2.87 -6.74 1.74
N VAL A 25 3.63 -6.70 0.65
CA VAL A 25 4.28 -5.48 0.16
C VAL A 25 3.73 -5.16 -1.21
N ALA A 26 3.28 -3.93 -1.38
CA ALA A 26 2.75 -3.45 -2.66
C ALA A 26 3.40 -2.12 -3.05
N GLU A 27 3.49 -1.86 -4.35
CA GLU A 27 3.94 -0.61 -4.91
C GLU A 27 2.72 0.23 -5.28
N VAL A 28 2.66 1.48 -4.84
CA VAL A 28 1.63 2.44 -5.21
C VAL A 28 1.75 2.70 -6.71
N VAL A 29 0.68 2.52 -7.45
CA VAL A 29 0.60 2.79 -8.88
C VAL A 29 -0.17 4.08 -9.12
N GLU A 30 -1.27 4.25 -8.41
CA GLU A 30 -2.10 5.46 -8.47
C GLU A 30 -2.81 5.68 -7.13
N ASN A 31 -2.86 6.94 -6.69
CA ASN A 31 -3.60 7.34 -5.51
C ASN A 31 -4.69 8.33 -5.92
N PRO A 32 -5.98 7.91 -5.95
CA PRO A 32 -7.08 8.81 -6.25
C PRO A 32 -7.35 9.83 -5.14
N GLN A 33 -6.67 9.72 -3.99
CA GLN A 33 -6.80 10.60 -2.82
C GLN A 33 -8.22 10.63 -2.23
N ASP A 34 -9.02 9.60 -2.49
CA ASP A 34 -10.36 9.40 -1.91
C ASP A 34 -10.28 9.07 -0.39
N GLY A 35 -9.12 8.61 0.08
CA GLY A 35 -8.90 8.20 1.47
C GLY A 35 -9.37 6.78 1.79
N SER A 36 -10.06 6.12 0.87
CA SER A 36 -10.53 4.74 1.03
C SER A 36 -9.70 3.73 0.25
N TRP A 37 -9.34 4.05 -1.00
CA TRP A 37 -8.73 3.12 -1.95
C TRP A 37 -7.48 3.70 -2.59
N ILE A 38 -6.47 2.86 -2.79
CA ILE A 38 -5.23 3.18 -3.50
C ILE A 38 -4.94 2.04 -4.47
N ILE A 39 -4.66 2.38 -5.73
CA ILE A 39 -4.28 1.39 -6.73
C ILE A 39 -2.83 1.03 -6.49
N CYS A 40 -2.59 -0.21 -6.09
CA CYS A 40 -1.27 -0.73 -5.83
C CYS A 40 -1.02 -2.01 -6.63
N ARG A 41 0.24 -2.31 -6.91
CA ARG A 41 0.67 -3.58 -7.48
C ARG A 41 1.41 -4.37 -6.43
N TYR A 42 0.92 -5.56 -6.10
CA TYR A 42 1.60 -6.43 -5.13
C TYR A 42 2.99 -6.82 -5.65
N LEU A 43 4.01 -6.59 -4.83
CA LEU A 43 5.38 -7.04 -5.09
C LEU A 43 5.67 -8.36 -4.37
N SER A 44 5.03 -8.56 -3.20
CA SER A 44 5.14 -9.78 -2.42
C SER A 44 3.89 -9.97 -1.58
N HIS A 45 3.39 -11.21 -1.49
CA HIS A 45 2.27 -11.53 -0.61
C HIS A 45 2.48 -12.93 -0.02
N PRO A 46 2.61 -13.07 1.31
CA PRO A 46 2.98 -14.34 1.94
C PRO A 46 1.87 -15.40 1.82
N ALA A 47 0.61 -15.00 1.96
CA ALA A 47 -0.54 -15.90 1.86
C ALA A 47 -1.04 -16.13 0.42
N MET A 48 -0.82 -15.16 -0.49
CA MET A 48 -1.44 -15.16 -1.82
C MET A 48 -0.45 -14.72 -2.91
N PRO A 49 0.55 -15.56 -3.27
CA PRO A 49 1.56 -15.20 -4.28
C PRO A 49 0.96 -14.87 -5.65
N ASN A 50 -0.20 -15.44 -6.00
CA ASN A 50 -0.91 -15.17 -7.25
C ASN A 50 -1.32 -13.69 -7.42
N LEU A 51 -1.46 -12.93 -6.32
CA LEU A 51 -1.79 -11.50 -6.37
C LEU A 51 -0.63 -10.66 -6.92
N VAL A 52 0.61 -11.13 -6.77
CA VAL A 52 1.79 -10.50 -7.38
C VAL A 52 1.71 -10.56 -8.90
N GLU A 53 1.18 -11.65 -9.45
CA GLU A 53 1.01 -11.84 -10.90
C GLU A 53 -0.30 -11.22 -11.44
N ALA A 54 -1.27 -10.94 -10.58
CA ALA A 54 -2.54 -10.31 -10.95
C ALA A 54 -2.38 -8.86 -11.44
N GLY A 55 -1.26 -8.20 -11.09
CA GLY A 55 -0.95 -6.84 -11.51
C GLY A 55 -1.51 -5.77 -10.56
N GLU A 56 -2.12 -4.74 -11.13
CA GLU A 56 -2.63 -3.57 -10.41
C GLU A 56 -3.97 -3.92 -9.75
N GLN A 57 -4.07 -3.72 -8.45
CA GLN A 57 -5.25 -4.05 -7.66
C GLN A 57 -5.59 -2.89 -6.71
N PRO A 58 -6.88 -2.62 -6.48
CA PRO A 58 -7.29 -1.67 -5.47
C PRO A 58 -7.01 -2.26 -4.08
N VAL A 59 -6.25 -1.51 -3.27
CA VAL A 59 -5.93 -1.83 -1.87
C VAL A 59 -6.61 -0.79 -0.99
N PHE A 60 -7.15 -1.22 0.14
CA PHE A 60 -7.72 -0.28 1.10
C PHE A 60 -6.62 0.53 1.78
N ALA A 61 -6.83 1.83 1.86
CA ALA A 61 -5.95 2.75 2.58
C ALA A 61 -5.77 2.30 4.05
N THR A 62 -6.82 1.76 4.67
CA THR A 62 -6.79 1.26 6.05
C THR A 62 -5.94 0.01 6.26
N ASP A 63 -5.67 -0.76 5.20
CA ASP A 63 -4.81 -1.95 5.29
C ASP A 63 -3.32 -1.57 5.23
N ILE A 64 -2.98 -0.35 4.83
CA ILE A 64 -1.59 0.11 4.76
C ILE A 64 -1.10 0.46 6.17
N GLU A 65 -0.14 -0.31 6.67
CA GLU A 65 0.52 -0.05 7.96
C GLU A 65 1.65 0.96 7.84
N GLY A 66 2.30 1.05 6.68
CA GLY A 66 3.44 1.93 6.52
C GLY A 66 4.06 1.94 5.14
N ILE A 67 5.09 2.76 4.99
CA ILE A 67 5.92 2.87 3.78
C ILE A 67 7.19 2.05 4.01
N VAL A 68 7.57 1.25 3.02
CA VAL A 68 8.81 0.48 2.98
C VAL A 68 9.79 1.20 2.06
N GLN A 69 10.96 1.60 2.57
CA GLN A 69 12.04 2.19 1.74
C GLN A 69 12.90 1.12 1.08
#